data_AF-I6TJI0-F1
#
_entry.id   AF-I6TJI0-F1
#
_cell.length_a   1.000
_cell.length_b   1.000
_cell.length_c   1.000
_cell.angle_alpha   90.00
_cell.angle_beta   90.00
_cell.angle_gamma   90.00
#
_symmetry.space_group_name_H-M   'P 1'
#
loop_
_entity.id
_entity.type
_entity.pdbx_description
1 polymer ?
#
loop_
_entity_poly.entity_id
_entity_poly.type
_entity_poly.pdbx_seq_one_letter_code
_entity_poly.pdbx_strand_id
1 'polypeptide(L)' 'SVQTDSDKRKQISVRGIVAVENVAEVKKTFNRHLHYTLVKDRNVATPRDYYFALAHTVRDHLVSRWIRTQQYYYEKDPKR' A
#
# COMPACT_ATOMS: atom_id res chain seq x y z
N SER A 1 28.98 10.09 8.70
CA SER A 1 27.89 10.93 9.22
C SER A 1 26.67 10.07 9.50
N VAL A 2 26.28 9.94 10.78
CA VAL A 2 25.10 9.17 11.18
C VAL A 2 23.86 9.97 10.77
N GLN A 3 23.09 9.47 9.81
CA GLN A 3 21.81 10.09 9.43
C GLN A 3 20.88 10.11 10.64
N THR A 4 20.33 11.28 10.97
CA THR A 4 19.41 11.42 12.10
C THR A 4 18.13 10.64 11.81
N ASP A 5 17.42 10.20 12.86
CA ASP A 5 16.20 9.40 12.69
C ASP A 5 15.13 10.14 11.87
N SER A 6 15.14 11.47 11.92
CA SER A 6 14.36 12.37 11.07
C SER A 6 14.68 12.23 9.58
N ASP A 7 15.96 12.08 9.22
CA ASP A 7 16.40 11.95 7.83
C ASP A 7 16.02 10.60 7.21
N LYS A 8 16.02 9.52 8.01
CA LYS A 8 15.54 8.19 7.61
C LYS A 8 14.03 8.15 7.37
N ARG A 9 13.25 9.01 8.03
CA ARG A 9 11.78 9.04 7.94
C ARG A 9 11.26 9.78 6.71
N LYS A 10 12.00 10.79 6.23
CA LYS A 10 11.75 11.47 4.92
C LYS A 10 11.98 10.54 3.70
N GLN A 11 12.45 9.31 3.93
CA GLN A 11 12.65 8.24 2.95
C GLN A 11 11.49 7.23 2.91
N ILE A 12 10.26 7.57 3.33
CA ILE A 12 9.12 6.80 2.83
C ILE A 12 9.15 6.85 1.29
N SER A 13 9.45 5.70 0.68
CA SER A 13 9.72 5.54 -0.76
C SER A 13 8.59 6.05 -1.64
N VAL A 14 7.39 6.18 -1.07
CA VAL A 14 6.20 6.70 -1.72
C VAL A 14 6.07 8.18 -1.36
N ARG A 15 6.77 9.07 -2.10
CA ARG A 15 6.70 10.53 -1.91
C ARG A 15 5.49 11.20 -2.56
N GLY A 16 4.78 10.51 -3.46
CA GLY A 16 3.53 10.98 -4.03
C GLY A 16 2.34 10.39 -3.29
N ILE A 17 1.28 11.17 -3.08
CA ILE A 17 -0.07 10.58 -3.06
C ILE A 17 -0.12 9.75 -4.33
N VAL A 18 -0.29 8.42 -4.21
CA VAL A 18 -0.30 7.48 -5.33
C VAL A 18 -1.13 8.14 -6.43
N ALA A 19 -0.45 8.50 -7.51
CA ALA A 19 -1.01 9.31 -8.58
C ALA A 19 -2.33 8.68 -8.97
N VAL A 20 -3.40 9.50 -8.95
CA VAL A 20 -4.77 9.21 -9.42
C VAL A 20 -4.99 7.74 -9.66
N GLU A 21 -5.65 7.03 -8.74
CA GLU A 21 -5.99 5.61 -8.88
C GLU A 21 -6.69 5.38 -10.22
N ASN A 22 -5.91 5.10 -11.26
CA ASN A 22 -6.42 4.85 -12.57
C ASN A 22 -6.80 3.38 -12.60
N VAL A 23 -7.91 3.08 -13.27
CA VAL A 23 -8.40 1.72 -13.52
C VAL A 23 -7.28 0.80 -14.01
N ALA A 24 -6.33 1.33 -14.79
CA ALA A 24 -5.16 0.58 -15.24
C ALA A 24 -4.25 0.09 -14.09
N GLU A 25 -3.95 0.96 -13.12
CA GLU A 25 -3.08 0.59 -11.99
C GLU A 25 -3.78 -0.36 -11.04
N VAL A 26 -5.07 -0.14 -10.76
CA VAL A 26 -5.88 -1.05 -9.95
C VAL A 26 -5.94 -2.45 -10.58
N LYS A 27 -6.12 -2.53 -11.91
CA LYS A 27 -6.06 -3.82 -12.63
C LYS A 27 -4.69 -4.47 -12.49
N LYS A 28 -3.60 -3.70 -12.59
CA LYS A 28 -2.23 -4.23 -12.48
C LYS A 28 -1.96 -4.79 -11.09
N THR A 29 -2.24 -4.02 -10.03
CA THR A 29 -2.02 -4.44 -8.63
C THR A 29 -2.94 -5.60 -8.24
N PHE A 30 -4.19 -5.62 -8.71
CA PHE A 30 -5.09 -6.76 -8.53
C PHE A 30 -4.52 -8.05 -9.12
N ASN A 31 -4.08 -8.03 -10.39
CA ASN A 31 -3.49 -9.21 -11.03
C ASN A 31 -2.19 -9.63 -10.32
N ARG A 32 -1.41 -8.67 -9.83
CA ARG A 32 -0.21 -8.94 -9.02
C ARG A 32 -0.57 -9.69 -7.73
N HIS A 33 -1.62 -9.28 -7.00
CA HIS A 33 -2.03 -9.98 -5.78
C HIS A 33 -2.62 -11.36 -6.06
N LEU A 34 -3.42 -11.50 -7.12
CA LEU A 34 -3.93 -12.81 -7.53
C LEU A 34 -2.76 -13.78 -7.83
N HIS A 35 -1.76 -13.31 -8.56
CA HIS A 35 -0.64 -14.14 -9.01
C HIS A 35 0.40 -14.40 -7.91
N TYR A 36 0.91 -13.36 -7.27
CA TYR A 36 2.04 -13.47 -6.35
C TYR A 36 1.64 -13.61 -4.88
N THR A 37 0.46 -13.11 -4.49
CA THR A 37 -0.01 -13.23 -3.09
C THR A 37 -0.84 -14.49 -2.89
N LEU A 38 -1.76 -14.78 -3.81
CA LEU A 38 -2.64 -15.95 -3.70
C LEU A 38 -2.13 -17.18 -4.46
N VAL A 39 -1.09 -17.03 -5.28
CA VAL A 39 -0.52 -18.12 -6.10
C VAL A 39 -1.59 -18.74 -6.99
N LYS A 40 -2.37 -17.87 -7.66
CA LYS A 40 -3.45 -18.26 -8.56
C LYS A 40 -3.25 -17.67 -9.95
N ASP A 41 -3.61 -18.44 -10.96
CA ASP A 41 -3.93 -17.92 -12.29
C ASP A 41 -5.45 -17.74 -12.45
N ARG A 42 -5.86 -17.17 -13.58
CA ARG A 42 -7.29 -16.92 -13.87
C ARG A 42 -8.09 -18.20 -14.13
N ASN A 43 -7.45 -19.31 -14.48
CA ASN A 43 -8.11 -20.57 -14.80
C ASN A 43 -8.55 -21.30 -13.54
N VAL A 44 -7.79 -21.17 -12.44
CA VAL A 44 -8.07 -21.85 -11.16
C VAL A 44 -8.58 -20.93 -10.06
N ALA A 45 -8.68 -19.61 -10.31
CA ALA A 45 -9.14 -18.64 -9.32
C ALA A 45 -10.65 -18.74 -9.05
N THR A 46 -11.01 -18.83 -7.77
CA THR A 46 -12.39 -18.83 -7.29
C THR A 46 -12.88 -17.41 -7.00
N PRO A 47 -14.21 -17.18 -6.86
CA PRO A 47 -14.74 -15.88 -6.42
C PRO A 47 -14.14 -15.37 -5.10
N ARG A 48 -13.80 -16.28 -4.18
CA ARG A 48 -13.13 -15.94 -2.92
C ARG A 48 -11.71 -15.42 -3.15
N ASP A 49 -10.98 -15.98 -4.10
CA ASP A 49 -9.63 -15.51 -4.45
C ASP A 49 -9.69 -14.11 -5.04
N TYR A 50 -10.68 -13.83 -5.91
CA TYR A 50 -10.89 -12.49 -6.44
C TYR A 50 -11.24 -11.48 -5.34
N TYR A 51 -12.05 -11.87 -4.36
CA TYR A 51 -12.30 -11.03 -3.19
C TYR A 51 -11.01 -10.68 -2.44
N PHE A 52 -10.18 -11.68 -2.14
CA PHE A 52 -8.92 -11.43 -1.41
C PHE A 52 -7.91 -10.62 -2.23
N ALA A 53 -7.79 -10.87 -3.53
CA ALA A 53 -6.93 -10.09 -4.41
C ALA A 53 -7.33 -8.60 -4.41
N LEU A 54 -8.63 -8.30 -4.46
CA LEU A 54 -9.13 -6.93 -4.36
C LEU A 54 -8.89 -6.32 -2.98
N ALA A 55 -9.15 -7.08 -1.91
CA ALA A 55 -8.92 -6.63 -0.54
C ALA A 55 -7.44 -6.26 -0.31
N HIS A 56 -6.51 -7.05 -0.84
CA HIS A 56 -5.08 -6.72 -0.81
C HIS A 56 -4.74 -5.46 -1.58
N THR A 57 -5.29 -5.29 -2.79
CA THR A 57 -5.10 -4.05 -3.58
C THR A 57 -5.55 -2.81 -2.80
N VAL A 58 -6.74 -2.84 -2.19
CA VAL A 58 -7.25 -1.71 -1.39
C VAL A 58 -6.41 -1.48 -0.14
N ARG A 59 -5.98 -2.56 0.52
CA ARG A 59 -5.12 -2.48 1.72
C ARG A 59 -3.82 -1.74 1.44
N ASP A 60 -3.15 -2.00 0.33
CA ASP A 60 -1.89 -1.31 -0.03
C ASP A 60 -2.05 0.21 -0.09
N HIS A 61 -3.19 0.68 -0.61
CA HIS A 61 -3.49 2.12 -0.69
C HIS A 61 -3.77 2.74 0.69
N LEU A 62 -4.50 2.02 1.55
CA LEU A 62 -4.80 2.47 2.91
C LEU A 62 -3.55 2.51 3.78
N VAL A 63 -2.73 1.46 3.75
CA VAL A 63 -1.52 1.35 4.57
C VAL A 63 -0.54 2.49 4.25
N SER A 64 -0.41 2.85 2.97
CA SER A 64 0.42 3.97 2.54
C SER A 64 0.00 5.31 3.17
N ARG A 65 -1.31 5.54 3.35
CA ARG A 65 -1.82 6.74 4.03
C ARG A 65 -1.71 6.63 5.54
N TRP A 66 -2.02 5.46 6.11
CA TRP A 66 -1.96 5.21 7.54
C TRP A 66 -0.56 5.42 8.12
N ILE A 67 0.48 4.95 7.42
CA ILE A 67 1.89 5.19 7.82
C ILE A 67 2.18 6.69 7.92
N ARG A 68 1.73 7.49 6.95
CA ARG A 68 1.92 8.95 6.99
C ARG A 68 1.19 9.62 8.15
N THR A 69 -0.03 9.16 8.45
CA THR A 69 -0.78 9.66 9.62
C THR A 69 -0.05 9.35 10.93
N GLN A 70 0.49 8.13 11.08
CA GLN A 70 1.26 7.75 12.27
C GLN A 70 2.55 8.58 12.39
N GLN A 71 3.25 8.80 11.28
CA GLN A 71 4.44 9.67 11.25
C GLN A 71 4.09 11.11 11.65
N TYR A 72 2.97 11.66 11.13
CA TYR A 72 2.51 13.00 11.50
C TYR A 72 2.20 13.13 12.99
N TYR A 73 1.51 12.15 13.58
CA TYR A 73 1.24 12.17 15.03
C TYR A 73 2.51 12.06 15.87
N TYR A 74 3.52 11.31 15.41
CA TYR A 74 4.80 11.28 16.09
C TYR A 74 5.51 12.65 16.00
N GLU A 75 5.54 13.28 14.83
CA GLU A 75 6.26 14.55 14.62
C GLU A 75 5.63 15.74 15.33
N LYS A 76 4.29 15.77 15.40
CA LYS A 76 3.55 16.87 16.02
C LYS A 76 3.34 16.71 17.52
N ASP A 77 3.56 15.51 18.04
CA ASP A 77 3.29 15.11 19.42
C ASP A 77 2.00 15.72 20.00
N PRO A 78 0.85 15.62 19.29
CA PRO A 78 -0.40 16.13 19.83
C PRO A 78 -0.83 15.23 20.98
N LYS A 79 -1.58 15.78 21.93
CA LYS A 79 -2.21 15.00 22.98
C LYS A 79 -3.06 13.88 22.35
N ARG A 80 -2.84 12.64 22.80
CA ARG A 80 -3.47 11.42 22.27
C ARG A 80 -4.77 11.07 22.98
#